data_AF-A0A433QPH4-F1
#
_entry.id   AF-A0A433QPH4-F1
#
_cell.length_a   1.000
_cell.length_b   1.000
_cell.length_c   1.000
_cell.angle_alpha   90.00
_cell.angle_beta   90.00
_cell.angle_gamma   90.00
#
_symmetry.space_group_name_H-M   'P 1'
#
loop_
_entity.id
_entity.type
_entity.pdbx_description
1 polymer ?
#
loop_
_entity_poly.entity_id
_entity_poly.type
_entity_poly.pdbx_seq_one_letter_code
_entity_poly.pdbx_strand_id
1 'polypeptide(L)'
;MHPFPYHLARSLTSVFKKKISAGSTVSPTLLKECITRTSKRFGRNSQEDAHEFLSICLEKLHQDLKRHHKNGDTSMSPVNADFVEPLPPSCPVDHNFQCEVDHTIVCESCGHESSHTETYRDFSLDLLDGEEWE
;
A
#
# COMPACT_ATOMS: atom_id res chain seq x y z
N MET A 1 9.29 14.81 22.47
CA MET A 1 8.40 15.39 21.45
C MET A 1 9.18 15.39 20.13
N HIS A 2 9.02 14.37 19.28
CA HIS A 2 9.83 14.22 18.05
C HIS A 2 9.20 15.01 16.89
N PRO A 3 9.96 15.83 16.13
CA PRO A 3 9.40 16.91 15.31
C PRO A 3 9.10 16.54 13.86
N PHE A 4 9.05 15.25 13.50
CA PHE A 4 8.72 14.83 12.15
C PHE A 4 7.55 13.85 12.19
N PRO A 5 6.43 14.13 11.52
CA PRO A 5 5.35 13.16 11.47
C PRO A 5 5.86 11.97 10.68
N TYR A 6 5.92 10.82 11.36
CA TYR A 6 6.48 9.57 10.87
C TYR A 6 5.54 8.97 9.82
N HIS A 7 5.55 9.54 8.63
CA HIS A 7 4.76 9.09 7.49
C HIS A 7 5.45 7.91 6.81
N LEU A 8 4.67 6.86 6.56
CA LEU A 8 5.12 5.64 5.91
C LEU A 8 5.77 5.98 4.56
N ALA A 9 5.16 6.90 3.81
CA ALA A 9 5.67 7.39 2.52
C ALA A 9 7.12 7.90 2.62
N ARG A 10 7.41 8.75 3.62
CA ARG A 10 8.75 9.33 3.80
C ARG A 10 9.79 8.28 4.22
N SER A 11 9.40 7.37 5.10
CA SER A 11 10.27 6.26 5.53
C SER A 11 10.59 5.32 4.36
N LEU A 12 9.61 4.98 3.52
CA LEU A 12 9.80 4.22 2.29
C LEU A 12 10.76 4.93 1.34
N THR A 13 10.52 6.22 1.06
CA THR A 13 11.41 7.02 0.20
C THR A 13 12.85 7.04 0.73
N SER A 14 13.04 7.16 2.05
CA SER A 14 14.38 7.13 2.66
C SER A 14 15.09 5.79 2.43
N VAL A 15 14.39 4.67 2.64
CA VAL A 15 14.93 3.32 2.42
C VAL A 15 15.30 3.11 0.96
N PHE A 16 14.40 3.45 0.02
CA PHE A 16 14.69 3.30 -1.41
C PHE A 16 15.83 4.18 -1.89
N LYS A 17 15.89 5.46 -1.49
CA LYS A 17 17.00 6.36 -1.83
C LYS A 17 18.34 5.84 -1.32
N LYS A 18 18.39 5.35 -0.07
CA LYS A 18 19.60 4.74 0.49
C LYS A 18 19.99 3.47 -0.26
N LYS A 19 19.02 2.63 -0.63
CA LYS A 19 19.28 1.38 -1.36
C LYS A 19 19.86 1.64 -2.75
N ILE A 20 19.30 2.62 -3.46
CA ILE A 20 19.77 3.03 -4.79
C ILE A 20 21.18 3.64 -4.72
N SER A 21 21.46 4.47 -3.72
CA SER A 21 22.76 5.16 -3.59
C SER A 21 23.88 4.31 -3.01
N ALA A 22 23.60 3.43 -2.05
CA ALA A 22 24.61 2.68 -1.32
C ALA A 22 25.01 1.36 -1.97
N GLY A 23 24.23 0.83 -2.92
CA GLY A 23 24.48 -0.47 -3.57
C GLY A 23 24.57 -1.66 -2.62
N SER A 24 24.15 -1.50 -1.36
CA SER A 24 24.36 -2.43 -0.25
C SER A 24 23.10 -2.55 0.61
N THR A 25 23.11 -3.47 1.58
CA THR A 25 21.98 -3.70 2.47
C THR A 25 21.69 -2.46 3.32
N VAL A 26 20.43 -2.00 3.30
CA VAL A 26 19.95 -0.87 4.09
C VAL A 26 19.02 -1.36 5.18
N SER A 27 19.24 -0.92 6.41
CA SER A 27 18.33 -1.22 7.52
C SER A 27 16.99 -0.45 7.37
N PRO A 28 15.83 -1.14 7.44
CA PRO A 28 14.51 -0.52 7.38
C PRO A 28 13.96 -0.16 8.78
N THR A 29 14.80 0.09 9.80
CA THR A 29 14.33 0.33 11.20
C THR A 29 13.22 1.38 11.30
N LEU A 30 13.38 2.55 10.66
CA LEU A 30 12.35 3.61 10.68
C LEU A 30 11.05 3.17 9.99
N LEU A 31 11.16 2.39 8.92
CA LEU A 31 10.00 1.82 8.23
C LEU A 31 9.27 0.83 9.15
N LYS A 32 10.01 -0.06 9.81
CA LYS A 32 9.47 -1.00 10.80
C LYS A 32 8.75 -0.27 11.92
N GLU A 33 9.33 0.80 12.48
CA GLU A 33 8.70 1.60 13.52
C GLU A 33 7.39 2.25 13.04
N CYS A 34 7.35 2.76 11.82
CA CYS A 34 6.13 3.36 11.24
C CYS A 34 5.00 2.31 11.14
N ILE A 35 5.31 1.13 10.64
CA ILE A 35 4.32 0.04 10.49
C ILE A 35 3.91 -0.52 11.85
N THR A 36 4.84 -0.64 12.80
CA THR A 36 4.55 -1.11 14.17
C THR A 36 3.52 -0.23 14.88
N ARG A 37 3.50 1.07 14.58
CA ARG A 37 2.48 2.00 15.12
C ARG A 37 1.11 1.80 14.49
N THR A 38 1.06 1.34 13.24
CA THR A 38 -0.20 0.97 12.58
C THR A 38 -0.71 -0.37 13.08
N SER A 39 0.17 -1.36 13.17
CA SER A 39 -0.15 -2.69 13.66
C SER A 39 0.99 -3.21 14.54
N LYS A 40 0.71 -3.38 15.84
CA LYS A 40 1.68 -3.88 16.83
C LYS A 40 2.19 -5.28 16.50
N ARG A 41 1.44 -6.04 15.70
CA ARG A 41 1.80 -7.38 15.21
C ARG A 41 3.18 -7.36 14.54
N PHE A 42 3.41 -6.42 13.63
CA PHE A 42 4.69 -6.28 12.90
C PHE A 42 5.83 -5.65 13.72
N GLY A 43 5.57 -5.26 14.97
CA GLY A 43 6.61 -4.81 15.89
C GLY A 43 7.42 -5.95 16.48
N ARG A 44 6.89 -7.18 16.42
CA ARG A 44 7.58 -8.39 16.87
C ARG A 44 8.68 -8.77 15.87
N ASN A 45 9.51 -9.74 16.27
CA ASN A 45 10.50 -10.36 15.39
C ASN A 45 10.08 -11.78 14.98
N SER A 46 8.76 -12.06 15.00
CA SER A 46 8.15 -13.28 14.46
C SER A 46 8.02 -13.19 12.93
N GLN A 47 7.91 -14.35 12.29
CA GLN A 47 7.44 -14.41 10.90
C GLN A 47 5.96 -14.02 10.86
N GLU A 48 5.59 -13.24 9.84
CA GLU A 48 4.23 -12.74 9.64
C GLU A 48 3.87 -12.87 8.16
N ASP A 49 2.57 -12.75 7.88
CA ASP A 49 2.06 -12.82 6.52
C ASP A 49 2.47 -11.57 5.71
N ALA A 50 3.13 -11.81 4.58
CA ALA A 50 3.58 -10.75 3.68
C ALA A 50 2.43 -10.06 2.94
N HIS A 51 1.34 -10.79 2.66
CA HIS A 51 0.14 -10.25 2.04
C HIS A 51 -0.55 -9.26 2.99
N GLU A 52 -0.77 -9.66 4.24
CA GLU A 52 -1.35 -8.76 5.26
C GLU A 52 -0.47 -7.53 5.51
N PHE A 53 0.86 -7.72 5.52
CA PHE A 53 1.80 -6.60 5.60
C PHE A 53 1.64 -5.64 4.42
N LEU A 54 1.52 -6.17 3.19
CA LEU A 54 1.33 -5.38 1.98
C LEU A 54 0.01 -4.59 2.02
N SER A 55 -1.12 -5.22 2.36
CA SER A 55 -2.41 -4.53 2.42
C SER A 55 -2.38 -3.37 3.44
N ILE A 56 -1.75 -3.58 4.61
CA ILE A 56 -1.56 -2.53 5.62
C ILE A 56 -0.62 -1.42 5.11
N CYS A 57 0.43 -1.77 4.36
CA CYS A 57 1.33 -0.79 3.76
C CYS A 57 0.63 0.07 2.72
N LEU A 58 -0.13 -0.53 1.80
CA LEU A 58 -0.86 0.18 0.75
C LEU A 58 -1.89 1.13 1.35
N GLU A 59 -2.63 0.68 2.37
CA GLU A 59 -3.61 1.54 3.04
C GLU A 59 -2.96 2.74 3.74
N LYS A 60 -1.84 2.54 4.45
CA LYS A 60 -1.14 3.67 5.08
C LYS A 60 -0.46 4.60 4.10
N LEU A 61 0.11 4.06 3.03
CA LEU A 61 0.71 4.85 1.97
C LEU A 61 -0.35 5.70 1.27
N HIS A 62 -1.53 5.12 1.02
CA HIS A 62 -2.68 5.80 0.47
C HIS A 62 -3.12 6.97 1.35
N GLN A 63 -3.30 6.74 2.66
CA GLN A 63 -3.66 7.80 3.62
C GLN A 63 -2.64 8.93 3.65
N ASP A 64 -1.34 8.61 3.62
CA ASP A 64 -0.28 9.61 3.61
C ASP A 64 -0.30 10.44 2.31
N LEU A 65 -0.33 9.78 1.16
CA LEU A 65 -0.26 10.45 -0.13
C LEU A 65 -1.55 11.23 -0.47
N LYS A 66 -2.74 10.73 -0.11
CA LYS A 66 -3.99 11.48 -0.28
C LYS A 66 -3.98 12.79 0.52
N ARG A 67 -3.45 12.77 1.75
CA ARG A 67 -3.32 13.98 2.58
C ARG A 67 -2.37 14.99 1.94
N HIS A 68 -1.25 14.54 1.37
CA HIS A 68 -0.32 15.42 0.67
C HIS A 68 -0.91 16.02 -0.62
N HIS A 69 -1.63 15.21 -1.41
CA HIS A 69 -2.35 15.70 -2.61
C HIS A 69 -3.40 16.76 -2.27
N LYS A 70 -4.18 16.59 -1.18
CA LYS A 70 -5.21 17.55 -0.78
C LYS A 70 -4.65 18.86 -0.21
N ASN A 71 -3.49 18.80 0.45
CA ASN A 71 -2.94 19.95 1.17
C ASN A 71 -1.96 20.78 0.33
N GLY A 72 -1.64 20.37 -0.91
CA GLY A 72 -0.67 21.06 -1.76
C GLY A 72 0.75 21.10 -1.18
N ASP A 73 1.04 20.27 -0.17
CA ASP A 73 2.28 20.33 0.59
C ASP A 73 3.46 19.82 -0.25
N THR A 74 4.32 20.77 -0.64
CA THR A 74 5.52 20.59 -1.46
C THR A 74 6.68 19.96 -0.69
N SER A 75 6.50 19.59 0.59
CA SER A 75 7.56 18.99 1.44
C SER A 75 8.09 17.64 0.95
N MET A 76 7.40 17.00 0.00
CA MET A 76 7.80 15.75 -0.66
C MET A 76 8.43 15.97 -2.06
N SER A 77 8.73 17.21 -2.45
CA SER A 77 9.32 17.49 -3.75
C SER A 77 10.58 16.64 -4.01
N PRO A 78 10.71 16.06 -5.21
CA PRO A 78 11.91 15.35 -5.60
C PRO A 78 13.10 16.30 -5.55
N VAL A 79 14.15 15.87 -4.86
CA VAL A 79 15.40 16.63 -4.64
C VAL A 79 16.29 16.71 -5.90
N ASN A 80 15.88 16.11 -7.02
CA ASN A 80 16.55 16.23 -8.32
C ASN A 80 15.49 16.46 -9.40
N ALA A 81 15.62 17.58 -10.12
CA ALA A 81 14.67 18.04 -11.14
C ALA A 81 14.79 17.32 -12.50
N ASP A 82 15.81 16.48 -12.68
CA ASP A 82 16.16 15.94 -14.02
C ASP A 82 15.31 14.74 -14.48
N PHE A 83 14.53 14.10 -13.60
CA PHE A 83 13.68 12.95 -13.95
C PHE A 83 12.37 12.94 -13.16
N VAL A 84 11.60 14.04 -13.24
CA VAL A 84 10.30 14.13 -12.58
C VAL A 84 9.22 13.92 -13.64
N GLU A 85 8.77 12.68 -13.81
CA GLU A 85 7.43 12.49 -14.37
C GLU A 85 6.44 13.26 -13.46
N PRO A 86 5.49 14.01 -14.05
CA PRO A 86 4.47 14.69 -13.28
C PRO A 86 3.80 13.70 -12.33
N LEU A 87 3.61 14.07 -11.06
CA LEU A 87 2.80 13.27 -10.16
C LEU A 87 1.42 13.02 -10.81
N PRO A 88 0.86 11.80 -10.69
CA PRO A 88 -0.43 11.49 -11.29
C PRO A 88 -1.52 12.44 -10.76
N PRO A 89 -2.60 12.66 -11.53
CA PRO A 89 -3.68 13.57 -11.13
C PRO A 89 -4.40 13.09 -9.86
N SER A 90 -4.32 11.80 -9.54
CA SER A 90 -4.87 11.16 -8.35
C SER A 90 -3.77 10.63 -7.43
N CYS A 91 -4.15 10.15 -6.24
CA CYS A 91 -3.21 9.50 -5.33
C CYS A 91 -2.47 8.36 -6.04
N PRO A 92 -1.12 8.27 -5.95
CA PRO A 92 -0.37 7.22 -6.63
C PRO A 92 -0.80 5.79 -6.24
N VAL A 93 -1.30 5.57 -5.02
CA VAL A 93 -1.83 4.24 -4.65
C VAL A 93 -3.08 3.92 -5.45
N ASP A 94 -3.98 4.89 -5.62
CA ASP A 94 -5.21 4.68 -6.39
C ASP A 94 -4.89 4.48 -7.86
N HIS A 95 -4.03 5.35 -8.40
CA HIS A 95 -3.66 5.31 -9.81
C HIS A 95 -3.05 3.97 -10.25
N ASN A 96 -2.25 3.34 -9.37
CA ASN A 96 -1.47 2.16 -9.75
C ASN A 96 -2.05 0.83 -9.24
N PHE A 97 -2.81 0.84 -8.14
CA PHE A 97 -3.26 -0.40 -7.48
C PHE A 97 -4.76 -0.53 -7.37
N GLN A 98 -5.54 0.55 -7.56
CA GLN A 98 -6.98 0.48 -7.34
C GLN A 98 -7.72 -0.07 -8.57
N CYS A 99 -8.63 -0.99 -8.31
CA CYS A 99 -9.61 -1.48 -9.28
C CYS A 99 -11.02 -1.53 -8.65
N GLU A 100 -12.04 -1.65 -9.49
CA GLU A 100 -13.43 -1.85 -9.08
C GLU A 100 -13.86 -3.26 -9.48
N VAL A 101 -14.61 -3.92 -8.58
CA VAL A 101 -15.13 -5.28 -8.76
C VAL A 101 -16.63 -5.25 -8.50
N ASP A 102 -17.39 -5.77 -9.46
CA ASP A 102 -18.84 -5.93 -9.31
C ASP A 102 -19.14 -7.27 -8.65
N HIS A 103 -19.76 -7.22 -7.47
CA HIS A 103 -20.24 -8.39 -6.76
C HIS A 103 -21.73 -8.52 -6.98
N THR A 104 -22.17 -9.72 -7.37
CA THR A 104 -23.59 -10.06 -7.45
C THR A 104 -23.86 -11.24 -6.53
N ILE A 105 -24.79 -11.06 -5.60
CA ILE A 105 -25.24 -12.11 -4.69
C ILE A 105 -26.68 -12.47 -5.06
N VAL A 106 -26.95 -13.77 -5.21
CA VAL A 106 -28.28 -14.30 -5.52
C VAL A 106 -28.78 -15.11 -4.32
N CYS A 107 -29.95 -14.76 -3.78
CA CYS A 107 -30.58 -15.54 -2.73
C CYS A 107 -31.13 -16.85 -3.31
N GLU A 108 -30.61 -17.99 -2.85
CA GLU A 108 -31.01 -19.31 -3.34
C GLU A 108 -32.48 -19.66 -3.07
N SER A 109 -33.12 -19.03 -2.07
CA SER A 109 -34.52 -19.33 -1.70
C SER A 109 -35.55 -18.56 -2.52
N CYS A 110 -35.32 -17.28 -2.82
CA CYS A 110 -36.28 -16.41 -3.50
C CYS A 110 -35.81 -15.90 -4.87
N GLY A 111 -34.57 -16.20 -5.26
CA GLY A 111 -33.97 -15.75 -6.51
C GLY A 111 -33.67 -14.25 -6.57
N HIS A 112 -33.80 -13.54 -5.45
CA HIS A 112 -33.49 -12.11 -5.42
C HIS A 112 -31.99 -11.88 -5.64
N GLU A 113 -31.68 -10.98 -6.58
CA GLU A 113 -30.33 -10.57 -6.92
C GLU A 113 -30.03 -9.19 -6.32
N SER A 114 -28.87 -9.07 -5.69
CA SER A 114 -28.32 -7.79 -5.21
C SER A 114 -26.91 -7.64 -5.73
N SER A 115 -26.63 -6.51 -6.39
CA SER A 115 -25.30 -6.18 -6.89
C SER A 115 -24.70 -4.99 -6.15
N HIS A 116 -23.40 -5.05 -5.89
CA HIS A 116 -22.63 -4.00 -5.26
C HIS A 116 -21.23 -3.92 -5.90
N THR A 117 -20.82 -2.70 -6.28
CA THR A 117 -19.47 -2.44 -6.77
C THR A 117 -18.56 -2.08 -5.58
N GLU A 118 -17.47 -2.81 -5.43
CA GLU A 118 -16.47 -2.61 -4.38
C GLU A 118 -15.12 -2.24 -4.98
N THR A 119 -14.28 -1.58 -4.18
CA THR A 119 -12.95 -1.15 -4.59
C THR A 119 -11.88 -2.05 -3.98
N TYR A 120 -10.98 -2.59 -4.81
CA TYR A 120 -9.91 -3.49 -4.39
C TYR A 120 -8.53 -2.88 -4.69
N ARG A 121 -7.50 -3.41 -4.00
CA ARG A 121 -6.08 -3.09 -4.23
C ARG A 121 -5.18 -4.31 -4.32
N ASP A 122 -5.74 -5.48 -4.05
CA ASP A 122 -5.10 -6.77 -4.16
C ASP A 122 -6.19 -7.80 -4.49
N PHE A 123 -5.75 -8.94 -5.03
CA PHE A 123 -6.61 -10.09 -5.29
C PHE A 123 -5.98 -11.30 -4.61
N SER A 124 -6.70 -11.85 -3.62
CA SER A 124 -6.35 -13.15 -3.04
C SER A 124 -6.96 -14.23 -3.94
N LEU A 125 -6.13 -14.83 -4.78
CA LEU A 125 -6.56 -15.87 -5.71
C LEU A 125 -6.34 -17.25 -5.09
N ASP A 126 -7.38 -18.06 -5.08
CA ASP A 126 -7.25 -19.46 -4.74
C ASP A 126 -6.49 -20.18 -5.86
N LEU A 127 -5.52 -21.01 -5.44
CA LEU A 127 -4.87 -21.93 -6.35
C LEU A 127 -5.71 -23.20 -6.38
N LEU A 128 -6.20 -23.57 -7.56
CA LEU A 128 -6.86 -24.85 -7.74
C LEU A 128 -5.83 -25.97 -7.51
N ASP A 129 -6.17 -26.91 -6.63
CA ASP A 129 -5.35 -28.09 -6.43
C ASP A 129 -5.23 -28.86 -7.75
N GLY A 130 -4.08 -29.50 -7.98
CA GLY A 130 -3.68 -30.04 -9.29
C GLY A 130 -4.51 -31.21 -9.86
N GLU A 131 -5.71 -31.46 -9.36
CA GLU A 131 -6.62 -32.53 -9.81
C GLU A 131 -7.46 -32.15 -11.04
N GLU A 132 -7.40 -30.90 -11.52
CA GLU A 132 -8.14 -30.43 -12.71
C GLU A 132 -7.27 -30.23 -13.97
N TRP A 133 -6.07 -30.83 -14.04
CA TRP A 133 -5.17 -30.75 -15.20
C TRP A 133 -5.10 -32.05 -16.04
N GLU A 134 -6.10 -32.94 -15.94
CA GLU A 134 -6.23 -34.14 -16.79
C GLU A 134 -7.18 -33.94 -17.98
#